data_AF-A0A085F8F5-F1
#
_entry.id   AF-A0A085F8F5-F1
#
_cell.length_a   1.000
_cell.length_b   1.000
_cell.length_c   1.000
_cell.angle_alpha   90.00
_cell.angle_beta   90.00
_cell.angle_gamma   90.00
#
_symmetry.space_group_name_H-M   'P 1'
#
loop_
_entity.id
_entity.type
_entity.pdbx_description
1 polymer ?
#
loop_
_entity_poly.entity_id
_entity_poly.type
_entity_poly.pdbx_seq_one_letter_code
_entity_poly.pdbx_strand_id
1 'polypeptide(L)'
;MATKAAVTIEESTPLAEIARRPDSITLLGHAHEVLEEMTIHARNGYHLYPGVHPTYYERSGMMSILLQLGNPLPLASQRAAESVANEQRKEAAEFDRRVKDEAARLHAAQIQADQEARIAAAEAVANAAVEKIKADVAAERARIEAAAQQ
;
A
#
# COMPACT_ATOMS: atom_id res chain seq x y z
N MET A 1 20.54 -16.46 -13.84
CA MET A 1 19.09 -16.46 -13.57
C MET A 1 18.90 -16.13 -12.10
N ALA A 2 18.32 -14.97 -11.77
CA ALA A 2 18.15 -14.54 -10.39
C ALA A 2 16.77 -14.99 -9.88
N THR A 3 16.76 -15.90 -8.91
CA THR A 3 15.55 -16.38 -8.23
C THR A 3 15.02 -15.25 -7.34
N LYS A 4 13.92 -14.63 -7.76
CA LYS A 4 13.22 -13.61 -6.98
C LYS A 4 12.55 -14.31 -5.80
N ALA A 5 13.04 -14.08 -4.58
CA ALA A 5 12.39 -14.54 -3.37
C ALA A 5 11.02 -13.84 -3.27
N ALA A 6 9.95 -14.64 -3.32
CA ALA A 6 8.61 -14.16 -3.02
C ALA A 6 8.58 -13.81 -1.53
N VAL A 7 8.38 -12.53 -1.23
CA VAL A 7 8.07 -12.08 0.12
C VAL A 7 6.64 -12.55 0.39
N THR A 8 6.50 -13.66 1.11
CA THR A 8 5.22 -14.08 1.65
C THR A 8 4.87 -13.10 2.76
N ILE A 9 3.96 -12.18 2.47
CA ILE A 9 3.37 -11.30 3.47
C ILE A 9 2.48 -12.23 4.32
N GLU A 10 2.87 -12.48 5.56
CA GLU A 10 2.01 -13.19 6.51
C GLU A 10 0.69 -12.43 6.59
N GLU A 11 -0.42 -13.14 6.33
CA GLU A 11 -1.77 -12.63 6.48
C GLU A 11 -1.93 -12.14 7.92
N SER A 12 -1.88 -10.82 8.10
CA SER A 12 -2.20 -10.22 9.39
C SER A 12 -3.64 -10.58 9.70
N THR A 13 -3.85 -11.28 10.81
CA THR A 13 -5.18 -11.65 11.27
C THR A 13 -6.03 -10.37 11.28
N PRO A 14 -7.14 -10.29 10.52
CA PRO A 14 -7.90 -9.06 10.40
C PRO A 14 -8.29 -8.54 11.78
N LEU A 15 -8.08 -7.25 12.04
CA LEU A 15 -8.50 -6.59 13.30
C LEU A 15 -9.98 -6.88 13.67
N ALA A 16 -10.81 -7.14 12.66
CA ALA A 16 -12.21 -7.53 12.80
C ALA A 16 -12.40 -8.92 13.46
N GLU A 17 -11.46 -9.86 13.30
CA GLU A 17 -11.50 -11.17 13.96
C GLU A 17 -11.05 -11.09 15.43
N ILE A 18 -10.14 -10.17 15.74
CA ILE A 18 -9.71 -9.90 17.13
C ILE A 18 -10.87 -9.29 17.92
N ALA A 19 -11.66 -8.39 17.30
CA ALA A 19 -12.79 -7.71 17.95
C ALA A 19 -14.03 -8.61 18.19
N ARG A 20 -14.10 -9.81 17.59
CA ARG A 20 -15.24 -10.74 17.74
C ARG A 20 -15.03 -11.82 18.81
N ARG A 21 -13.91 -11.80 19.51
CA ARG A 21 -13.61 -12.82 20.53
C ARG A 21 -14.54 -12.67 21.73
N PRO A 22 -15.18 -13.75 22.20
CA PRO A 22 -16.05 -13.67 23.37
C PRO A 22 -15.22 -13.38 24.63
N ASP A 23 -15.72 -12.51 25.51
CA ASP A 23 -15.03 -12.14 26.75
C ASP A 23 -14.79 -13.33 27.69
N SER A 24 -15.63 -14.36 27.58
CA SER A 24 -15.49 -15.62 28.31
C SER A 24 -15.91 -16.82 27.46
N ILE A 25 -15.29 -17.96 27.73
CA ILE A 25 -15.57 -19.25 27.08
C ILE A 25 -15.70 -20.30 28.18
N THR A 26 -16.74 -21.12 28.10
CA THR A 26 -16.88 -22.30 28.96
C THR A 26 -16.51 -23.54 28.17
N LEU A 27 -15.51 -24.27 28.64
CA LEU A 27 -15.12 -25.56 28.09
C LEU A 27 -15.80 -26.67 28.89
N LEU A 28 -16.49 -27.59 28.21
CA LEU A 28 -17.16 -28.73 28.81
C LEU A 28 -16.93 -29.98 27.97
N GLY A 29 -16.36 -31.01 28.56
CA GLY A 29 -16.02 -32.26 27.85
C GLY A 29 -15.28 -33.23 28.76
N HIS A 30 -14.65 -34.25 28.16
CA HIS A 30 -13.78 -35.13 28.94
C HIS A 30 -12.53 -34.39 29.40
N ALA A 31 -12.04 -34.70 30.60
CA ALA A 31 -11.00 -33.89 31.25
C ALA A 31 -9.73 -33.72 30.41
N HIS A 32 -9.33 -34.72 29.62
CA HIS A 32 -8.16 -34.62 28.75
C HIS A 32 -8.38 -33.65 27.58
N GLU A 33 -9.51 -33.75 26.88
CA GLU A 33 -9.88 -32.84 25.78
C GLU A 33 -10.00 -31.40 26.26
N VAL A 34 -10.63 -31.19 27.42
CA VAL A 34 -10.81 -29.85 28.00
C VAL A 34 -9.47 -29.23 28.40
N LEU A 35 -8.53 -30.03 28.93
CA LEU A 35 -7.18 -29.53 29.26
C LEU A 35 -6.39 -29.19 27.98
N GLU A 36 -6.50 -29.98 26.92
CA GLU A 36 -5.88 -29.68 25.63
C GLU A 36 -6.45 -28.39 25.04
N GLU A 37 -7.77 -28.27 24.97
CA GLU A 37 -8.48 -27.09 24.46
C GLU A 37 -8.15 -25.83 25.28
N MET A 38 -8.02 -25.96 26.60
CA MET A 38 -7.57 -24.88 27.47
C MET A 38 -6.19 -24.34 27.07
N THR A 39 -5.23 -25.19 26.69
CA THR A 39 -3.90 -24.72 26.27
C THR A 39 -3.93 -23.92 24.97
N ILE A 40 -4.85 -24.25 24.07
CA ILE A 40 -5.08 -23.50 22.82
C ILE A 40 -5.63 -22.11 23.17
N HIS A 41 -6.64 -22.04 24.05
CA HIS A 41 -7.21 -20.76 24.46
C HIS A 41 -6.28 -19.90 25.31
N ALA A 42 -5.38 -20.52 26.09
CA ALA A 42 -4.34 -19.79 26.83
C ALA A 42 -3.42 -18.99 25.89
N ARG A 43 -3.05 -19.56 24.74
CA ARG A 43 -2.29 -18.83 23.70
C ARG A 43 -3.05 -17.64 23.13
N ASN A 44 -4.37 -17.71 23.12
CA ASN A 44 -5.25 -16.65 22.66
C ASN A 44 -5.53 -15.57 23.73
N GLY A 45 -4.86 -15.66 24.88
CA GLY A 45 -4.98 -14.68 25.98
C GLY A 45 -6.07 -15.02 27.00
N TYR A 46 -6.71 -16.19 26.91
CA TYR A 46 -7.67 -16.62 27.91
C TYR A 46 -6.97 -17.18 29.15
N HIS A 47 -7.51 -16.90 30.33
CA HIS A 47 -7.04 -17.42 31.61
C HIS A 47 -8.22 -17.95 32.42
N LEU A 48 -7.95 -18.75 33.45
CA LEU A 48 -9.00 -19.23 34.35
C LEU A 48 -9.71 -18.03 34.99
N TYR A 49 -11.05 -18.01 34.92
CA TYR A 49 -11.83 -16.91 35.48
C TYR A 49 -11.59 -16.82 37.00
N PRO A 50 -11.13 -15.67 37.52
CA PRO A 50 -10.91 -15.50 38.94
C PRO A 50 -12.25 -15.50 39.68
N GLY A 51 -12.46 -16.52 40.52
CA GLY A 51 -13.68 -16.67 41.33
C GLY A 51 -14.59 -17.83 40.95
N VAL A 52 -14.31 -18.55 39.84
CA VAL A 52 -15.01 -19.79 39.49
C VAL A 52 -13.99 -20.93 39.44
N HIS A 53 -14.18 -21.92 40.31
CA HIS A 53 -13.31 -23.10 40.33
C HIS A 53 -13.67 -24.06 39.20
N PRO A 54 -12.66 -24.68 38.54
CA PRO A 54 -12.88 -25.82 37.65
C PRO A 54 -13.73 -26.88 38.35
N THR A 55 -14.77 -27.35 37.67
CA THR A 55 -15.63 -28.42 38.19
C THR A 55 -15.25 -29.73 37.53
N TYR A 56 -14.86 -30.72 38.33
CA TYR A 56 -14.59 -32.06 37.87
C TYR A 56 -15.70 -33.02 38.30
N TYR A 57 -16.29 -33.73 37.35
CA TYR A 57 -17.36 -34.69 37.57
C TYR A 57 -16.78 -36.10 37.61
N GLU A 58 -16.37 -36.56 38.79
CA GLU A 58 -15.65 -37.83 39.00
C GLU A 58 -16.34 -39.05 38.38
N ARG A 59 -17.69 -39.09 38.41
CA ARG A 59 -18.47 -40.23 37.90
C ARG A 59 -18.46 -40.36 36.39
N SER A 60 -18.31 -39.26 35.66
CA SER A 60 -18.35 -39.22 34.19
C SER A 60 -16.99 -38.92 33.57
N GLY A 61 -15.99 -38.57 34.38
CA GLY A 61 -14.68 -38.09 33.90
C GLY A 61 -14.77 -36.78 33.11
N MET A 62 -15.86 -36.03 33.28
CA MET A 62 -16.07 -34.75 32.60
C MET A 62 -15.51 -33.59 33.42
N MET A 63 -15.13 -32.52 32.75
CA MET A 63 -14.64 -31.30 33.37
C MET A 63 -15.31 -30.08 32.74
N SER A 64 -15.62 -29.09 33.57
CA SER A 64 -16.12 -27.78 33.16
C SER A 64 -15.17 -26.69 33.64
N ILE A 65 -14.65 -25.89 32.72
CA ILE A 65 -13.75 -24.77 33.02
C ILE A 65 -14.29 -23.49 32.38
N LEU A 66 -14.41 -22.43 33.19
CA LEU A 66 -14.68 -21.09 32.69
C LEU A 66 -13.36 -20.34 32.46
N LEU A 67 -13.16 -19.90 31.23
CA LEU A 67 -12.03 -19.10 30.79
C LEU A 67 -12.47 -17.67 30.50
N GLN A 68 -11.64 -16.70 30.82
CA GLN A 68 -11.86 -15.28 30.57
C GLN A 68 -10.72 -14.71 29.75
N LEU A 69 -11.05 -13.85 28.78
CA LEU A 69 -10.04 -13.11 28.04
C LEU A 69 -9.32 -12.15 29.00
N GLY A 70 -7.99 -12.27 29.07
CA GLY A 70 -7.16 -11.34 29.83
C GLY A 70 -7.31 -9.93 29.29
N ASN A 71 -7.51 -8.96 30.17
CA ASN A 71 -7.34 -7.57 29.79
C ASN A 71 -5.85 -7.34 29.49
N PRO A 72 -5.49 -6.82 28.30
CA PRO A 72 -4.12 -6.42 28.07
C PRO A 72 -3.73 -5.39 29.13
N LEU A 73 -2.54 -5.56 29.72
CA LEU A 73 -2.02 -4.59 30.68
C LEU A 73 -2.12 -3.18 30.06
N PRO A 74 -2.54 -2.15 30.82
CA PRO A 74 -2.69 -0.80 30.29
C PRO A 74 -1.46 -0.30 29.51
N LEU A 75 -0.26 -0.70 29.98
CA LEU A 75 1.01 -0.39 29.32
C LEU A 75 1.14 -1.05 27.94
N ALA A 76 0.69 -2.30 27.76
CA ALA A 76 0.75 -2.99 26.47
C ALA A 76 -0.17 -2.33 25.45
N SER A 77 -1.38 -1.95 25.87
CA SER A 77 -2.33 -1.21 25.03
C SER A 77 -1.79 0.17 24.61
N GLN A 78 -1.15 0.88 25.54
CA GLN A 78 -0.51 2.17 25.26
C GLN A 78 0.65 2.03 24.27
N ARG A 79 1.53 1.05 24.47
CA ARG A 79 2.65 0.78 23.54
C ARG A 79 2.18 0.37 22.15
N ALA A 80 1.11 -0.41 22.05
CA ALA A 80 0.51 -0.77 20.78
C ALA A 80 -0.04 0.48 20.05
N ALA A 81 -0.77 1.34 20.75
CA ALA A 81 -1.27 2.59 20.20
C ALA A 81 -0.13 3.53 19.76
N GLU A 82 0.93 3.65 20.56
CA GLU A 82 2.15 4.40 20.20
C GLU A 82 2.83 3.85 18.94
N SER A 83 2.94 2.52 18.82
CA SER A 83 3.53 1.88 17.65
C SER A 83 2.72 2.15 16.38
N VAL A 84 1.39 2.03 16.46
CA VAL A 84 0.49 2.34 15.33
C VAL A 84 0.63 3.80 14.91
N ALA A 85 0.63 4.74 15.88
CA ALA A 85 0.81 6.15 15.58
C ALA A 85 2.17 6.46 14.95
N ASN A 86 3.23 5.76 15.37
CA ASN A 86 4.56 5.93 14.79
C ASN A 86 4.64 5.40 13.35
N GLU A 87 4.04 4.25 13.06
CA GLU A 87 3.99 3.72 11.69
C GLU A 87 3.16 4.62 10.76
N GLN A 88 2.01 5.13 11.21
CA GLN A 88 1.22 6.10 10.44
C GLN A 88 2.02 7.38 10.12
N ARG A 89 2.84 7.87 11.06
CA ARG A 89 3.71 9.03 10.80
C ARG A 89 4.79 8.73 9.77
N LYS A 90 5.39 7.53 9.80
CA LYS A 90 6.37 7.11 8.79
C LYS A 90 5.74 7.01 7.41
N GLU A 91 4.56 6.40 7.32
CA GLU A 91 3.82 6.25 6.07
C GLU A 91 3.47 7.63 5.46
N ALA A 92 3.01 8.57 6.28
CA ALA A 92 2.75 9.94 5.83
C ALA A 92 4.01 10.63 5.28
N ALA A 93 5.15 10.49 5.98
CA ALA A 93 6.42 11.07 5.52
C ALA A 93 6.92 10.44 4.21
N GLU A 94 6.74 9.12 4.03
CA GLU A 94 7.06 8.45 2.78
C GLU A 94 6.13 8.87 1.64
N PHE A 95 4.84 9.02 1.92
CA PHE A 95 3.87 9.49 0.94
C PHE A 95 4.23 10.89 0.44
N ASP A 96 4.52 11.83 1.34
CA ASP A 96 4.93 13.19 0.98
C ASP A 96 6.20 13.22 0.12
N ARG A 97 7.16 12.33 0.42
CA ARG A 97 8.37 12.18 -0.40
C ARG A 97 8.02 11.70 -1.81
N ARG A 98 7.19 10.66 -1.94
CA ARG A 98 6.75 10.15 -3.26
C ARG A 98 6.00 11.21 -4.07
N VAL A 99 5.15 12.01 -3.41
CA VAL A 99 4.42 13.11 -4.06
C VAL A 99 5.38 14.16 -4.60
N LYS A 100 6.39 14.57 -3.82
CA LYS A 100 7.40 15.54 -4.27
C LYS A 100 8.24 15.01 -5.43
N ASP A 101 8.66 13.75 -5.35
CA ASP A 101 9.45 13.10 -6.40
C ASP A 101 8.64 13.00 -7.71
N GLU A 102 7.36 12.63 -7.64
CA GLU A 102 6.49 12.56 -8.81
C GLU A 102 6.16 13.95 -9.38
N ALA A 103 5.92 14.95 -8.53
CA ALA A 103 5.71 16.32 -8.97
C ALA A 103 6.94 16.89 -9.69
N ALA A 104 8.15 16.61 -9.19
CA ALA A 104 9.40 17.00 -9.85
C ALA A 104 9.55 16.33 -11.22
N ARG A 105 9.20 15.03 -11.32
CA ARG A 105 9.22 14.29 -12.59
C ARG A 105 8.27 14.88 -13.62
N LEU A 106 7.03 15.17 -13.22
CA LEU A 106 6.02 15.77 -14.09
C LEU A 106 6.44 17.16 -14.56
N HIS A 107 6.98 17.99 -13.67
CA HIS A 107 7.46 19.32 -14.02
C HIS A 107 8.62 19.26 -15.03
N ALA A 108 9.58 18.34 -14.86
CA ALA A 108 10.67 18.15 -15.80
C ALA A 108 10.17 17.69 -17.18
N ALA A 109 9.21 16.76 -17.22
CA ALA A 109 8.59 16.32 -18.48
C ALA A 109 7.84 17.46 -19.18
N GLN A 110 7.18 18.33 -18.42
CA GLN A 110 6.45 19.47 -18.96
C GLN A 110 7.40 20.51 -19.59
N ILE A 111 8.54 20.79 -18.96
CA ILE A 111 9.57 21.67 -19.53
C ILE A 111 10.09 21.12 -20.86
N GLN A 112 10.36 19.81 -20.94
CA GLN A 112 10.82 19.18 -22.19
C GLN A 112 9.76 19.30 -23.29
N ALA A 113 8.50 18.99 -22.98
CA ALA A 113 7.40 19.13 -23.94
C ALA A 113 7.24 20.57 -24.44
N ASP A 114 7.38 21.58 -23.57
CA ASP A 114 7.31 22.99 -23.95
C ASP A 114 8.48 23.40 -24.87
N GLN A 115 9.68 22.89 -24.61
CA GLN A 115 10.86 23.14 -25.45
C GLN A 115 10.69 22.49 -26.83
N GLU A 116 10.25 21.24 -26.88
CA GLU A 116 9.97 20.54 -28.14
C GLU A 116 8.88 21.23 -28.95
N ALA A 117 7.81 21.70 -28.31
CA ALA A 117 6.74 22.46 -28.96
C ALA A 117 7.27 23.78 -29.56
N ARG A 118 8.17 24.48 -28.87
CA ARG A 118 8.82 25.70 -29.39
C ARG A 118 9.74 25.42 -30.57
N ILE A 119 10.49 24.32 -30.52
CA ILE A 119 11.37 23.90 -31.63
C ILE A 119 10.50 23.57 -32.85
N ALA A 120 9.46 22.75 -32.69
CA ALA A 120 8.55 22.39 -33.77
C ALA A 120 7.86 23.62 -34.39
N ALA A 121 7.47 24.60 -33.57
CA ALA A 121 6.91 25.86 -34.06
C ALA A 121 7.95 26.68 -34.86
N ALA A 122 9.20 26.74 -34.40
CA ALA A 122 10.27 27.43 -35.11
C ALA A 122 10.62 26.75 -36.44
N GLU A 123 10.65 25.42 -36.47
CA GLU A 123 10.86 24.63 -37.69
C GLU A 123 9.74 24.83 -38.71
N ALA A 124 8.48 24.88 -38.27
CA ALA A 124 7.36 25.16 -39.14
C ALA A 124 7.47 26.56 -39.80
N VAL A 125 7.87 27.58 -39.04
CA VAL A 125 8.09 28.94 -39.56
C VAL A 125 9.26 28.98 -40.53
N ALA A 126 10.37 28.31 -40.21
CA ALA A 126 11.53 28.24 -41.09
C ALA A 126 11.20 27.53 -42.42
N ASN A 127 10.46 26.43 -42.38
CA ASN A 127 10.03 25.70 -43.57
C ASN A 127 9.10 26.55 -44.46
N ALA A 128 8.16 27.28 -43.86
CA ALA A 128 7.30 28.20 -44.59
C ALA A 128 8.09 29.32 -45.29
N ALA A 129 9.13 29.84 -44.63
CA ALA A 129 10.03 30.84 -45.22
C ALA A 129 10.85 30.27 -46.38
N VAL A 130 11.36 29.04 -46.25
CA VAL A 130 12.11 28.36 -47.33
C VAL A 130 11.24 28.12 -48.55
N GLU A 131 10.01 27.65 -48.39
CA GLU A 131 9.10 27.44 -49.52
C GLU A 131 8.74 28.75 -50.22
N LYS A 132 8.57 29.85 -49.47
CA LYS A 132 8.38 31.18 -50.06
C LYS A 132 9.59 31.62 -50.88
N ILE A 133 10.81 31.47 -50.36
CA ILE A 133 12.04 31.80 -51.09
C ILE A 133 12.17 30.95 -52.36
N LYS A 134 11.86 29.65 -52.30
CA LYS A 134 11.88 28.78 -53.49
C LYS A 134 10.88 29.27 -54.55
N ALA A 135 9.67 29.65 -54.14
CA ALA A 135 8.67 30.19 -55.05
C ALA A 135 9.12 31.50 -55.69
N ASP A 136 9.71 32.41 -54.92
CA ASP A 136 10.25 33.69 -55.42
C ASP A 136 11.41 33.46 -56.41
N VAL A 137 12.31 32.52 -56.12
CA VAL A 137 13.42 32.15 -57.02
C VAL A 137 12.92 31.50 -58.32
N ALA A 138 11.91 30.63 -58.24
CA ALA A 138 11.32 30.00 -59.42
C ALA A 138 10.62 31.04 -60.31
N ALA A 139 9.90 32.00 -59.71
CA ALA A 139 9.26 33.10 -60.42
C ALA A 139 10.29 33.99 -61.13
N GLU A 140 11.42 34.30 -60.47
CA GLU A 140 12.45 35.14 -61.06
C GLU A 140 13.22 34.42 -62.18
N ARG A 141 13.50 33.11 -62.05
CA ARG A 141 14.03 32.29 -63.14
C ARG A 141 13.11 32.31 -64.36
N ALA A 142 11.80 32.15 -64.17
CA ALA A 142 10.83 32.18 -65.26
C ALA A 142 10.81 33.54 -65.98
N ARG A 143 11.01 34.65 -65.25
CA ARG A 143 11.14 35.99 -65.87
C ARG A 143 12.40 36.12 -66.70
N ILE A 144 13.55 35.64 -66.20
CA ILE A 144 14.82 35.69 -66.92
C ILE A 144 14.76 34.83 -68.19
N GLU A 145 14.18 33.63 -68.12
CA GLU A 145 13.99 32.75 -69.27
C GLU A 145 13.04 33.36 -70.31
N ALA A 146 11.96 34.01 -69.88
CA ALA A 146 11.04 34.72 -70.77
C ALA A 146 11.70 35.94 -71.45
N ALA A 147 12.57 36.67 -70.74
CA ALA A 147 13.32 37.80 -71.29
C ALA A 147 14.43 37.38 -72.26
N ALA A 148 14.94 36.14 -72.17
CA ALA A 148 15.95 35.60 -73.07
C ALA A 148 15.37 35.03 -74.39
N GLN A 149 14.05 34.90 -74.51
CA GLN A 149 13.36 34.38 -75.71
C GLN A 149 12.78 35.48 -76.61
N GLN A 150 12.94 36.76 -76.25
CA GLN A 150 12.63 37.94 -77.08
C GLN A 150 13.89 38.45 -77.78
#